data_AF-A0A077M553-F1
#
_entry.id   AF-A0A077M553-F1
#
_cell.length_a   1.000
_cell.length_b   1.000
_cell.length_c   1.000
_cell.angle_alpha   90.00
_cell.angle_beta   90.00
_cell.angle_gamma   90.00
#
_symmetry.space_group_name_H-M   'P 1'
#
loop_
_entity.id
_entity.type
_entity.pdbx_description
1 polymer ?
#
loop_
_entity_poly.entity_id
_entity_poly.type
_entity_poly.pdbx_seq_one_letter_code
_entity_poly.pdbx_strand_id
1 'polypeptide(L)'
;MRVRDADGRDPMASAGIVNSQSVKGADTVGRDSRGYDAGKKTNGRTRHIVTDTLGLLLVVMVTAASIQDRDGGRLVLNRAKMTMPSIVLVWADGGYAGKLLAFARHHLRVAVQILKRTDK
;
A
#
# COMPACT_ATOMS: atom_id res chain seq x y z
N MET A 1 -2.47 -18.12 -1.62
CA MET A 1 -2.95 -18.66 -2.91
C MET A 1 -3.99 -19.77 -2.74
N ARG A 2 -3.74 -20.80 -1.94
CA ARG A 2 -4.72 -21.87 -1.66
C ARG A 2 -6.10 -21.36 -1.20
N VAL A 3 -6.14 -20.28 -0.42
CA VAL A 3 -7.41 -19.65 0.01
C VAL A 3 -8.20 -19.08 -1.17
N ARG A 4 -7.52 -18.46 -2.15
CA ARG A 4 -8.20 -17.92 -3.35
C ARG A 4 -8.74 -19.05 -4.22
N ASP A 5 -7.93 -20.08 -4.41
CA ASP A 5 -8.31 -21.27 -5.17
C ASP A 5 -9.52 -21.99 -4.56
N ALA A 6 -9.51 -22.15 -3.23
CA ALA A 6 -10.65 -22.69 -2.49
C ALA A 6 -11.92 -21.83 -2.58
N ASP A 7 -11.78 -20.52 -2.81
CA ASP A 7 -12.87 -19.57 -3.05
C ASP A 7 -13.26 -19.48 -4.55
N GLY A 8 -12.70 -20.36 -5.40
CA GLY A 8 -12.97 -20.38 -6.84
C GLY A 8 -12.38 -19.17 -7.59
N ARG A 9 -11.37 -18.51 -7.02
CA ARG A 9 -10.69 -17.35 -7.60
C ARG A 9 -9.31 -17.75 -8.10
N ASP A 10 -8.85 -17.11 -9.18
CA ASP A 10 -7.48 -17.26 -9.66
C ASP A 10 -6.48 -17.01 -8.51
N PRO A 11 -5.56 -17.94 -8.22
CA PRO A 11 -4.50 -17.77 -7.23
C PRO A 11 -3.73 -16.46 -7.36
N MET A 12 -3.53 -15.98 -8.59
CA MET A 12 -2.84 -14.74 -8.93
C MET A 12 -3.83 -13.57 -9.00
N ALA A 13 -3.92 -12.79 -7.93
CA ALA A 13 -4.86 -11.66 -7.86
C ALA A 13 -4.58 -10.59 -8.93
N SER A 14 -5.59 -10.28 -9.76
CA SER A 14 -5.51 -9.22 -10.77
C SER A 14 -5.80 -7.81 -10.25
N ALA A 15 -6.38 -7.71 -9.05
CA ALA A 15 -6.70 -6.45 -8.40
C ALA A 15 -6.34 -6.46 -6.91
N GLY A 16 -5.99 -5.29 -6.37
CA GLY A 16 -5.69 -5.11 -4.96
C GLY A 16 -6.12 -3.75 -4.40
N ILE A 17 -6.03 -3.61 -3.09
CA ILE A 17 -6.35 -2.37 -2.35
C ILE A 17 -5.12 -2.00 -1.53
N VAL A 18 -4.67 -0.75 -1.64
CA VAL A 18 -3.56 -0.23 -0.85
C VAL A 18 -4.03 0.85 0.12
N ASN A 19 -3.56 0.74 1.36
CA ASN A 19 -3.74 1.77 2.37
C ASN A 19 -2.49 1.84 3.26
N SER A 20 -2.30 2.97 3.93
CA SER A 20 -1.29 3.09 4.98
C SER A 20 -1.89 3.40 6.35
N GLN A 21 -1.13 3.06 7.38
CA GLN A 21 -1.42 3.49 8.74
C GLN A 21 -0.12 3.78 9.47
N SER A 22 -0.03 4.98 10.04
CA SER A 22 1.08 5.37 10.91
C SER A 22 0.74 4.98 12.34
N VAL A 23 1.69 4.37 13.05
CA VAL A 23 1.57 3.96 14.45
C VAL A 23 2.69 4.59 15.26
N LYS A 24 2.38 5.02 16.48
CA LYS A 24 3.38 5.60 17.38
C LYS A 24 4.43 4.54 17.74
N GLY A 25 5.70 4.89 17.61
CA GLY A 25 6.79 4.02 18.04
C GLY A 25 6.91 4.04 19.57
N ALA A 26 7.16 2.88 20.17
CA ALA A 26 7.58 2.81 21.57
C ALA A 26 8.94 3.49 21.76
N ASP A 27 9.32 3.76 23.01
CA ASP A 27 10.59 4.42 23.34
C ASP A 27 11.81 3.56 22.97
N THR A 28 11.61 2.25 22.84
CA THR A 28 12.61 1.28 22.38
C THR A 28 12.80 1.26 20.86
N VAL A 29 11.94 1.95 20.08
CA VAL A 29 12.10 2.04 18.63
C VAL A 29 13.18 3.06 18.29
N GLY A 30 14.27 2.59 17.68
CA GLY A 30 15.40 3.40 17.26
C GLY A 30 15.00 4.56 16.33
N ARG A 31 15.67 5.71 16.48
CA ARG A 31 15.43 6.93 15.67
C ARG A 31 15.77 6.74 14.18
N ASP A 32 16.61 5.78 13.87
CA ASP A 32 16.98 5.34 12.53
C ASP A 32 15.82 4.70 11.74
N SER A 33 14.81 4.20 12.46
CA SER A 33 13.73 3.40 11.89
C SER A 33 12.33 3.93 12.24
N ARG A 34 12.24 5.14 12.81
CA ARG A 34 10.99 5.89 13.02
C ARG A 34 11.13 7.32 12.52
N GLY A 35 10.01 7.97 12.23
CA GLY A 35 9.98 9.35 11.76
C GLY A 35 8.68 10.04 12.17
N TYR A 36 8.61 11.35 11.97
CA TYR A 36 7.42 12.14 12.30
C TYR A 36 6.55 12.37 11.07
N ASP A 37 5.31 11.89 11.13
CA ASP A 37 4.24 12.22 10.21
C ASP A 37 3.53 13.47 10.71
N ALA A 38 3.70 14.60 10.02
CA ALA A 38 3.07 15.86 10.41
C ALA A 38 1.56 15.86 10.18
N GLY A 39 1.08 15.17 9.15
CA GLY A 39 -0.36 15.06 8.84
C GLY A 39 -1.11 14.27 9.91
N LYS A 40 -0.47 13.21 10.43
CA LYS A 40 -1.03 12.33 11.48
C LYS A 40 -0.50 12.64 12.88
N LYS A 41 0.35 13.66 13.01
CA LYS A 41 1.03 14.08 14.25
C LYS A 41 1.67 12.92 15.03
N THR A 42 2.26 11.97 14.31
CA THR A 42 2.72 10.69 14.88
C THR A 42 4.22 10.52 14.68
N ASN A 43 4.97 10.34 15.76
CA ASN A 43 6.36 9.86 15.69
C ASN A 43 6.38 8.33 15.77
N GLY A 44 6.73 7.66 14.67
CA GLY A 44 6.72 6.22 14.63
C GLY A 44 6.96 5.65 13.24
N ARG A 45 6.22 4.60 12.90
CA ARG A 45 6.36 3.86 11.64
C ARG A 45 5.05 3.85 10.89
N THR A 46 5.13 3.80 9.56
CA THR A 46 3.98 3.62 8.68
C THR A 46 4.01 2.23 8.09
N ARG A 47 2.90 1.51 8.22
CA ARG A 47 2.67 0.26 7.47
C ARG A 47 1.89 0.59 6.20
N HIS A 48 2.42 0.22 5.05
CA HIS A 48 1.74 0.20 3.76
C HIS A 48 1.32 -1.24 3.49
N ILE A 49 0.03 -1.46 3.32
CA ILE A 49 -0.54 -2.79 3.15
C ILE A 49 -1.25 -2.86 1.81
N VAL A 50 -0.96 -3.91 1.05
CA VAL A 50 -1.73 -4.29 -0.14
C VAL A 50 -2.49 -5.57 0.18
N THR A 51 -3.81 -5.54 0.05
CA THR A 51 -4.66 -6.74 0.05
C THR A 51 -5.17 -7.04 -1.34
N ASP A 52 -5.66 -8.25 -1.56
CA ASP A 52 -6.52 -8.55 -2.70
C ASP A 52 -7.99 -8.20 -2.39
N THR A 53 -8.88 -8.56 -3.31
CA THR A 53 -10.34 -8.36 -3.20
C THR A 53 -11.05 -9.31 -2.24
N LEU A 54 -10.38 -10.36 -1.74
CA LEU A 54 -10.88 -11.21 -0.66
C LEU A 54 -10.40 -10.73 0.73
N GLY A 55 -9.61 -9.65 0.77
CA GLY A 55 -9.01 -9.14 2.01
C GLY A 55 -7.73 -9.88 2.43
N LEU A 56 -7.16 -10.73 1.57
CA LEU A 56 -5.92 -11.44 1.86
C LEU A 56 -4.72 -10.51 1.72
N LEU A 57 -3.81 -10.53 2.70
CA LEU A 57 -2.57 -9.75 2.66
C LEU A 57 -1.66 -10.24 1.52
N LEU A 58 -1.33 -9.35 0.59
CA LEU A 58 -0.39 -9.60 -0.49
C LEU A 58 1.00 -9.07 -0.15
N VAL A 59 1.06 -7.87 0.39
CA VAL A 59 2.30 -7.20 0.78
C VAL A 59 2.06 -6.37 2.02
N VAL A 60 3.00 -6.43 2.96
CA VAL A 60 3.14 -5.47 4.06
C VAL A 60 4.53 -4.88 3.98
N MET A 61 4.63 -3.56 3.96
CA MET A 61 5.88 -2.83 3.98
C MET A 61 5.85 -1.81 5.10
N VAL A 62 6.94 -1.71 5.87
CA VAL A 62 7.03 -0.77 6.99
C VAL A 62 8.13 0.24 6.71
N THR A 63 7.80 1.52 6.86
CA THR A 63 8.69 2.66 6.67
C THR A 63 8.70 3.53 7.93
N ALA A 64 9.66 4.44 8.05
CA ALA A 64 9.56 5.51 9.03
C ALA A 64 8.35 6.40 8.71
N ALA A 65 7.63 6.91 9.72
CA ALA A 65 6.39 7.64 9.44
C ALA A 65 6.58 9.01 8.77
N SER A 66 7.81 9.49 8.66
CA SER A 66 8.15 10.66 7.84
C SER A 66 8.13 10.38 6.33
N ILE A 67 8.08 9.11 5.91
CA ILE A 67 7.96 8.74 4.49
C ILE A 67 6.50 8.94 4.06
N GLN A 68 6.31 9.71 3.00
CA GLN A 68 4.98 10.01 2.49
C GLN A 68 4.35 8.80 1.80
N ASP A 69 3.03 8.71 1.84
CA ASP A 69 2.27 7.59 1.29
C ASP A 69 2.53 7.36 -0.20
N ARG A 70 2.76 8.44 -0.98
CA ARG A 70 3.18 8.35 -2.39
C ARG A 70 4.54 7.65 -2.58
N ASP A 71 5.50 7.89 -1.69
CA ASP A 71 6.87 7.36 -1.79
C ASP A 71 6.91 5.91 -1.30
N GLY A 72 6.25 5.62 -0.17
CA GLY A 72 6.02 4.25 0.30
C GLY A 72 5.17 3.44 -0.69
N GLY A 73 4.19 4.09 -1.34
CA GLY A 73 3.35 3.54 -2.39
C GLY A 73 4.14 3.02 -3.58
N ARG A 74 5.21 3.72 -3.98
CA ARG A 74 6.09 3.27 -5.06
C ARG A 74 6.74 1.92 -4.74
N LEU A 75 7.22 1.77 -3.51
CA LEU A 75 7.89 0.57 -3.05
C LEU A 75 6.91 -0.61 -2.89
N VAL A 76 5.76 -0.36 -2.25
CA VAL A 76 4.77 -1.41 -1.98
C VAL A 76 4.10 -1.90 -3.27
N LEU A 77 3.83 -1.02 -4.25
CA LEU A 77 3.25 -1.42 -5.54
C LEU A 77 4.25 -2.22 -6.38
N ASN A 78 5.54 -1.86 -6.36
CA ASN A 78 6.56 -2.65 -7.04
C ASN A 78 6.64 -4.07 -6.45
N ARG A 79 6.62 -4.17 -5.12
CA ARG A 79 6.60 -5.47 -4.43
C ARG A 79 5.32 -6.25 -4.74
N ALA A 80 4.16 -5.59 -4.80
CA ALA A 80 2.90 -6.21 -5.15
C ALA A 80 2.92 -6.76 -6.57
N LYS A 81 3.50 -6.04 -7.54
CA LYS A 81 3.64 -6.52 -8.91
C LYS A 81 4.58 -7.71 -9.04
N MET A 82 5.66 -7.76 -8.24
CA MET A 82 6.54 -8.93 -8.19
C MET A 82 5.86 -10.15 -7.55
N THR A 83 5.07 -9.94 -6.49
CA THR A 83 4.35 -11.02 -5.79
C THR A 83 3.16 -11.53 -6.58
N MET A 84 2.43 -10.63 -7.26
CA MET A 84 1.27 -10.91 -8.10
C MET A 84 1.47 -10.29 -9.49
N PRO A 85 2.18 -10.97 -10.40
CA PRO A 85 2.41 -10.45 -11.75
C PRO A 85 1.14 -10.14 -12.54
N SER A 86 0.01 -10.79 -12.20
CA SER A 86 -1.31 -10.52 -12.81
C SER A 86 -1.98 -9.24 -12.33
N ILE A 87 -1.46 -8.57 -11.28
CA ILE A 87 -2.08 -7.36 -10.76
C ILE A 87 -2.00 -6.22 -11.78
N VAL A 88 -3.14 -5.67 -12.15
CA VAL A 88 -3.27 -4.58 -13.14
C VAL A 88 -4.10 -3.42 -12.62
N LEU A 89 -4.81 -3.60 -11.50
CA LEU A 89 -5.64 -2.58 -10.87
C LEU A 89 -5.35 -2.51 -9.37
N VAL A 90 -5.14 -1.31 -8.84
CA VAL A 90 -5.07 -1.07 -7.40
C VAL A 90 -5.95 0.11 -7.01
N TRP A 91 -6.80 -0.07 -6.00
CA TRP A 91 -7.53 1.03 -5.37
C TRP A 91 -6.74 1.62 -4.21
N ALA A 92 -6.74 2.94 -4.07
CA ALA A 92 -6.03 3.65 -3.02
C ALA A 92 -6.80 4.89 -2.55
N ASP A 93 -6.46 5.42 -1.38
CA ASP A 93 -6.98 6.70 -0.90
C ASP A 93 -6.22 7.91 -1.48
N GLY A 94 -6.60 9.12 -1.07
CA GLY A 94 -6.00 10.36 -1.53
C GLY A 94 -4.50 10.52 -1.22
N GLY A 95 -3.96 9.82 -0.22
CA GLY A 95 -2.53 9.89 0.15
C GLY A 95 -1.60 9.33 -0.93
N TYR A 96 -2.12 8.44 -1.78
CA TYR A 96 -1.39 7.81 -2.88
C TYR A 96 -1.53 8.55 -4.23
N ALA A 97 -2.18 9.72 -4.25
CA ALA A 97 -2.39 10.48 -5.47
C ALA A 97 -1.09 11.11 -6.03
N GLY A 98 -1.21 11.78 -7.19
CA GLY A 98 -0.12 12.52 -7.82
C GLY A 98 0.84 11.64 -8.61
N LYS A 99 2.16 11.88 -8.48
CA LYS A 99 3.21 11.27 -9.34
C LYS A 99 3.21 9.73 -9.29
N LEU A 100 2.68 9.13 -8.23
CA LEU A 100 2.59 7.67 -8.11
C LEU A 100 1.72 7.04 -9.20
N LEU A 101 0.62 7.69 -9.62
CA LEU A 101 -0.28 7.16 -10.66
C LEU A 101 0.45 6.98 -11.99
N ALA A 102 1.23 8.00 -12.38
CA ALA A 102 2.04 7.94 -13.59
C ALA A 102 3.11 6.84 -13.47
N PHE A 103 3.81 6.77 -12.33
CA PHE A 103 4.81 5.72 -12.10
C PHE A 103 4.22 4.31 -12.24
N ALA A 104 3.10 4.04 -11.56
CA ALA A 104 2.45 2.74 -11.58
C ALA A 104 2.00 2.36 -13.00
N ARG A 105 1.43 3.32 -13.74
CA ARG A 105 1.00 3.10 -15.12
C ARG A 105 2.17 2.80 -16.05
N HIS A 106 3.23 3.62 -16.02
CA HIS A 106 4.32 3.54 -16.99
C HIS A 106 5.33 2.44 -16.69
N HIS A 107 5.63 2.17 -15.41
CA HIS A 107 6.67 1.22 -15.04
C HIS A 107 6.12 -0.12 -14.56
N LEU A 108 4.94 -0.15 -13.95
CA LEU A 108 4.36 -1.38 -13.41
C LEU A 108 3.20 -1.92 -14.25
N ARG A 109 2.69 -1.13 -15.21
CA ARG A 109 1.45 -1.42 -15.95
C ARG A 109 0.26 -1.70 -15.02
N VAL A 110 0.21 -0.93 -13.91
CA VAL A 110 -0.86 -0.99 -12.92
C VAL A 110 -1.64 0.33 -12.95
N ALA A 111 -2.94 0.26 -13.14
CA ALA A 111 -3.83 1.39 -12.94
C ALA A 111 -4.07 1.59 -11.45
N VAL A 112 -3.77 2.79 -10.93
CA VAL A 112 -4.11 3.17 -9.56
C VAL A 112 -5.35 4.06 -9.60
N GLN A 113 -6.44 3.59 -9.01
CA GLN A 113 -7.69 4.35 -8.89
C GLN A 113 -7.80 4.95 -7.48
N ILE A 114 -7.86 6.27 -7.42
CA ILE A 114 -8.02 7.00 -6.17
C ILE A 114 -9.50 7.07 -5.81
N LEU A 115 -9.87 6.42 -4.72
CA LEU A 115 -11.21 6.48 -4.15
C LEU A 115 -11.29 7.67 -3.20
N LYS A 116 -12.15 8.62 -3.53
CA LYS A 116 -12.48 9.72 -2.62
C LYS A 116 -13.51 9.22 -1.61
N ARG A 117 -13.37 9.62 -0.35
CA ARG A 117 -14.41 9.42 0.64
C ARG A 117 -15.60 10.29 0.24
N THR A 118 -16.74 9.67 -0.04
CA THR A 118 -18.01 10.37 -0.23
C THR A 118 -18.60 10.55 1.15
N ASP A 119 -18.36 11.71 1.75
CA ASP A 119 -18.94 12.03 3.05
C ASP A 119 -20.46 12.17 2.87
N LYS A 120 -21.23 11.44 3.70
CA LYS A 120 -22.63 11.75 4.02
C LYS A 120 -22.65 12.54 5.31
#